data_AF-A0A971JDZ9-F1
#
_entry.id   AF-A0A971JDZ9-F1
#
_cell.length_a   1.000
_cell.length_b   1.000
_cell.length_c   1.000
_cell.angle_alpha   90.00
_cell.angle_beta   90.00
_cell.angle_gamma   90.00
#
_symmetry.space_group_name_H-M   'P 1'
#
loop_
_entity.id
_entity.type
_entity.pdbx_description
1 polymer ?
#
loop_
_entity_poly.entity_id
_entity_poly.type
_entity_poly.pdbx_seq_one_letter_code
_entity_poly.pdbx_strand_id
1 'polypeptide(L)' 'TSSVTSKTNYLINNDNMSSSSKNKKAKELGISIITEAQFLEL' A
#
# COMPACT_ATOMS: atom_id res chain seq x y z
N THR A 1 -6.01 -5.37 -14.20
CA THR A 1 -5.07 -4.39 -13.60
C THR A 1 -5.37 -4.33 -12.12
N SER A 2 -4.39 -4.65 -11.26
CA SER A 2 -4.55 -4.46 -9.82
C SER A 2 -4.50 -2.96 -9.53
N SER A 3 -5.66 -2.30 -9.57
CA SER A 3 -5.77 -0.85 -9.41
C SER A 3 -5.91 -0.47 -7.94
N VAL A 4 -5.00 0.39 -7.49
CA VAL A 4 -5.17 1.14 -6.24
C VAL A 4 -6.11 2.30 -6.53
N THR A 5 -7.16 2.47 -5.73
CA THR A 5 -8.18 3.51 -5.93
C THR A 5 -8.19 4.47 -4.76
N SER A 6 -8.68 5.70 -4.95
CA SER A 6 -8.75 6.71 -3.88
C SER A 6 -9.71 6.33 -2.74
N LYS A 7 -10.49 5.26 -2.87
CA LYS A 7 -11.32 4.71 -1.79
C LYS A 7 -10.55 3.77 -0.86
N THR A 8 -9.30 3.45 -1.17
CA THR A 8 -8.46 2.55 -0.39
C THR A 8 -7.76 3.32 0.73
N ASN A 9 -7.98 2.92 1.99
CA ASN A 9 -7.34 3.55 3.15
C ASN A 9 -5.86 3.16 3.29
N TYR A 10 -5.56 1.88 3.10
CA TYR A 10 -4.21 1.32 3.29
C TYR A 10 -3.88 0.30 2.20
N LEU A 11 -2.62 0.28 1.76
CA LEU A 11 -2.06 -0.78 0.93
C LEU A 11 -1.26 -1.74 1.81
N ILE A 12 -1.70 -3.00 1.88
CA ILE A 12 -0.94 -4.06 2.54
C ILE A 12 0.04 -4.66 1.53
N ASN A 13 1.33 -4.64 1.85
CA ASN A 13 2.39 -5.16 0.99
C ASN A 13 3.56 -5.72 1.82
N ASN A 14 4.18 -6.81 1.40
CA ASN A 14 5.31 -7.42 2.13
C ASN A 14 6.52 -6.47 2.31
N ASP A 15 6.71 -5.51 1.40
CA ASP A 15 7.77 -4.50 1.47
C ASP A 15 7.21 -3.09 1.21
N ASN A 16 7.26 -2.23 2.24
CA ASN A 16 6.77 -0.85 2.17
C ASN A 16 7.66 0.08 1.32
N MET A 17 8.91 -0.30 1.05
CA MET A 17 9.88 0.46 0.26
C MET A 17 9.95 -0.02 -1.19
N SER A 18 9.16 -1.05 -1.54
CA SER A 18 9.11 -1.57 -2.90
C SER A 18 8.77 -0.49 -3.92
N SER A 19 9.46 -0.49 -5.07
CA SER A 19 9.24 0.46 -6.18
C SER A 19 8.10 0.03 -7.12
N SER A 20 7.28 -0.93 -6.67
CA SER A 20 6.14 -1.46 -7.40
C SER A 20 5.15 -0.37 -7.82
N SER A 21 4.50 -0.54 -8.98
CA SER A 21 3.51 0.43 -9.49
C SER A 21 2.36 0.68 -8.50
N LYS A 22 1.99 -0.32 -7.69
CA LYS A 22 1.01 -0.17 -6.59
C LYS A 22 1.52 0.77 -5.49
N ASN A 23 2.78 0.63 -5.10
CA ASN A 23 3.43 1.45 -4.09
C ASN A 23 3.56 2.90 -4.54
N LYS A 24 3.98 3.10 -5.80
CA LYS A 24 4.01 4.42 -6.42
C LYS A 24 2.62 5.05 -6.40
N LYS A 25 1.60 4.32 -6.85
CA LYS A 25 0.22 4.82 -6.90
C LYS A 25 -0.35 5.12 -5.51
N ALA A 26 -0.07 4.28 -4.52
CA ALA A 26 -0.46 4.52 -3.13
C ALA A 26 0.19 5.79 -2.58
N LYS A 27 1.49 6.00 -2.80
CA LYS A 27 2.19 7.24 -2.42
C LYS A 27 1.62 8.48 -3.12
N GLU A 28 1.35 8.39 -4.42
CA GLU A 28 0.72 9.48 -5.20
C GLU A 28 -0.66 9.87 -4.66
N LEU A 29 -1.43 8.88 -4.18
CA LEU A 29 -2.77 9.09 -3.64
C LEU A 29 -2.78 9.38 -2.14
N GLY A 30 -1.63 9.40 -1.47
CA GLY A 30 -1.53 9.60 -0.01
C GLY A 30 -2.05 8.41 0.83
N ILE A 31 -2.10 7.22 0.25
CA ILE A 31 -2.57 5.99 0.90
C ILE A 31 -1.41 5.41 1.70
N SER A 32 -1.65 5.09 2.99
CA SER A 32 -0.58 4.52 3.83
C SER A 32 -0.24 3.10 3.40
N ILE A 33 1.05 2.78 3.40
CA ILE A 33 1.56 1.47 3.00
C ILE A 33 2.02 0.76 4.27
N ILE A 34 1.41 -0.38 4.57
CA ILE A 34 1.70 -1.20 5.75
C ILE A 34 2.10 -2.61 5.32
N THR A 35 2.90 -3.30 6.13
CA THR A 35 3.26 -4.69 5.88
C THR A 35 2.25 -5.66 6.47
N GLU A 36 2.25 -6.91 5.99
CA GLU A 36 1.39 -7.96 6.57
C GLU A 36 1.67 -8.17 8.05
N ALA A 37 2.95 -8.11 8.45
CA ALA A 37 3.34 -8.16 9.87
C ALA A 37 2.72 -7.01 10.68
N GLN A 38 2.82 -5.77 10.17
CA GLN A 38 2.21 -4.61 10.81
C GLN A 38 0.68 -4.72 10.88
N PHE A 39 0.05 -5.36 9.90
CA PHE A 39 -1.38 -5.62 9.90
C PHE A 39 -1.79 -6.68 10.93
N LEU A 40 -0.95 -7.70 11.14
CA LEU A 40 -1.20 -8.75 12.13
C LEU A 40 -0.94 -8.30 13.58
N GLU A 41 -0.16 -7.23 13.77
CA GLU A 41 0.09 -6.61 15.09
C GLU A 41 -0.89 -5.47 15.45
N LEU A 42 -1.83 -5.13 14.56
CA LEU A 42 -2.91 -4.15 14.77
C LEU A 42 -4.12 -4.75 15.51
#